data_AF-A0A6L3AAB6-F1
#
_entry.id   AF-A0A6L3AAB6-F1
#
_cell.length_a   1.000
_cell.length_b   1.000
_cell.length_c   1.000
_cell.angle_alpha   90.00
_cell.angle_beta   90.00
_cell.angle_gamma   90.00
#
_symmetry.space_group_name_H-M   'P 1'
#
loop_
_entity.id
_entity.type
_entity.pdbx_description
1 polymer ?
#
loop_
_entity_poly.entity_id
_entity_poly.type
_entity_poly.pdbx_seq_one_letter_code
_entity_poly.pdbx_strand_id
1 'polypeptide(L)'
;MAPEKKEWNIVSNHGAVLLIIAECPGWTMREIATALRITERQVARIIRDLAGSGIVCITRSGRQNQYSVCEDAHFRRPALKHIRVGDFIELMLSQAHEGTLAELLHEPTPPAGRQTRTQPAAPVA
;
A
#
# COMPACT_ATOMS: atom_id res chain seq x y z
N MET A 1 -24.48 5.69 -2.22
CA MET A 1 -23.31 4.83 -2.51
C MET A 1 -23.35 3.69 -1.52
N ALA A 2 -23.45 2.44 -1.99
CA ALA A 2 -23.27 1.31 -1.10
C ALA A 2 -21.81 1.33 -0.61
N PRO A 3 -21.53 0.98 0.67
CA PRO A 3 -20.14 0.84 1.09
C PRO A 3 -19.51 -0.27 0.24
N GLU A 4 -18.47 0.05 -0.53
CA GLU A 4 -17.61 -0.99 -1.12
C GLU A 4 -17.21 -1.93 0.01
N LYS A 5 -17.45 -3.23 -0.18
CA LYS A 5 -17.00 -4.23 0.78
C LYS A 5 -15.50 -4.05 0.93
N LYS A 6 -15.05 -3.78 2.16
CA LYS A 6 -13.62 -3.77 2.48
C LYS A 6 -13.05 -5.11 2.08
N GLU A 7 -12.31 -5.15 0.97
CA GLU A 7 -11.69 -6.38 0.50
C GLU A 7 -10.72 -6.87 1.58
N TRP A 8 -10.90 -8.12 1.96
CA TRP A 8 -9.99 -8.76 2.92
C TRP A 8 -8.70 -9.09 2.18
N ASN A 9 -7.58 -8.55 2.68
CA ASN A 9 -6.26 -8.88 2.17
C ASN A 9 -5.41 -9.60 3.23
N ILE A 10 -4.47 -10.42 2.78
CA ILE A 10 -3.49 -11.07 3.65
C ILE A 10 -2.35 -10.11 3.99
N VAL A 11 -2.05 -9.17 3.09
CA VAL A 11 -0.98 -8.19 3.26
C VAL A 11 -1.43 -7.06 4.17
N SER A 12 -0.93 -7.06 5.40
CA SER A 12 -1.16 -5.95 6.34
C SER A 12 -0.59 -4.62 5.81
N ASN A 13 -1.07 -3.50 6.37
CA ASN A 13 -0.52 -2.18 6.06
C ASN A 13 0.99 -2.07 6.29
N HIS A 14 1.56 -2.79 7.26
CA HIS A 14 3.03 -2.82 7.46
C HIS A 14 3.75 -3.45 6.27
N GLY A 15 3.21 -4.54 5.72
CA GLY A 15 3.74 -5.16 4.50
C GLY A 15 3.60 -4.25 3.29
N ALA A 16 2.44 -3.61 3.14
CA ALA A 16 2.20 -2.69 2.03
C ALA A 16 3.13 -1.46 2.06
N VAL A 17 3.34 -0.85 3.24
CA VAL A 17 4.31 0.26 3.39
C VAL A 17 5.74 -0.20 3.10
N LEU A 18 6.13 -1.39 3.54
CA LEU A 18 7.46 -1.94 3.28
C LEU A 18 7.72 -2.08 1.76
N LEU A 19 6.76 -2.63 1.02
CA LEU A 19 6.86 -2.79 -0.43
C LEU A 19 6.94 -1.43 -1.14
N ILE A 20 6.14 -0.45 -0.72
CA ILE A 20 6.21 0.91 -1.29
C ILE A 20 7.57 1.56 -1.03
N ILE A 21 8.15 1.42 0.16
CA ILE A 21 9.47 2.00 0.45
C ILE A 21 10.56 1.34 -0.39
N ALA A 22 10.44 0.03 -0.66
CA ALA A 22 11.39 -0.69 -1.51
C ALA A 22 11.32 -0.22 -2.97
N GLU A 23 10.11 -0.10 -3.52
CA GLU A 23 9.88 0.30 -4.92
C GLU A 23 10.11 1.81 -5.14
N CYS A 24 9.71 2.63 -4.16
CA CYS A 24 9.66 4.08 -4.26
C CYS A 24 10.35 4.76 -3.05
N PRO A 25 11.69 4.64 -2.90
CA PRO A 25 12.42 5.13 -1.72
C PRO A 25 12.41 6.66 -1.55
N GLY A 26 12.05 7.40 -2.61
CA GLY A 26 11.91 8.86 -2.58
C GLY A 26 10.57 9.37 -2.05
N TRP A 27 9.60 8.50 -1.82
CA TRP A 27 8.26 8.93 -1.43
C TRP A 27 8.18 9.43 0.02
N THR A 28 7.42 10.51 0.18
CA THR A 28 7.08 11.11 1.46
C THR A 28 6.00 10.29 2.19
N MET A 29 5.86 10.49 3.50
CA MET A 29 4.78 9.85 4.26
C MET A 29 3.39 10.19 3.72
N ARG A 30 3.24 11.37 3.12
CA ARG A 30 1.99 11.82 2.51
C ARG A 30 1.65 11.03 1.26
N GLU A 31 2.62 10.83 0.37
CA GLU A 31 2.42 10.03 -0.85
C GLU A 31 2.07 8.58 -0.49
N ILE A 32 2.79 7.99 0.47
CA ILE A 32 2.50 6.64 1.00
C ILE A 32 1.09 6.56 1.63
N ALA A 33 0.68 7.58 2.38
CA ALA A 33 -0.63 7.63 3.03
C ALA A 33 -1.77 7.71 2.00
N THR A 34 -1.61 8.57 0.99
CA THR A 34 -2.57 8.72 -0.11
C THR A 34 -2.70 7.42 -0.89
N ALA A 35 -1.58 6.81 -1.26
CA ALA A 35 -1.51 5.50 -1.92
C ALA A 35 -2.31 4.43 -1.16
N LEU A 36 -1.98 4.21 0.10
CA LEU A 36 -2.59 3.15 0.90
C LEU A 36 -3.96 3.51 1.48
N ARG A 37 -4.47 4.71 1.21
CA ARG A 37 -5.72 5.26 1.80
C ARG A 37 -5.76 5.14 3.32
N ILE A 38 -4.63 5.39 3.96
CA ILE A 38 -4.50 5.46 5.41
C ILE A 38 -4.03 6.85 5.83
N THR A 39 -4.06 7.15 7.12
CA THR A 39 -3.63 8.47 7.60
C THR A 39 -2.10 8.58 7.60
N GLU A 40 -1.56 9.79 7.39
CA GLU A 40 -0.13 10.07 7.55
C GLU A 40 0.38 9.66 8.94
N ARG A 41 -0.43 9.88 9.98
CA ARG A 41 -0.13 9.42 11.35
C ARG A 41 0.04 7.91 11.43
N GLN A 42 -0.77 7.15 10.70
CA GLN A 42 -0.67 5.69 10.65
C GLN A 42 0.58 5.25 9.90
N VAL A 43 0.92 5.88 8.77
CA VAL A 43 2.19 5.66 8.06
C VAL A 43 3.37 5.95 8.98
N ALA A 44 3.37 7.09 9.67
CA ALA A 44 4.43 7.46 10.61
C ALA A 44 4.62 6.43 11.73
N ARG A 45 3.52 5.87 12.26
CA ARG A 45 3.57 4.78 13.23
C ARG A 45 4.17 3.50 12.62
N ILE A 46 3.72 3.11 11.44
CA ILE A 46 4.22 1.92 10.73
C ILE A 46 5.72 2.04 10.45
N ILE A 47 6.17 3.19 9.91
CA ILE A 47 7.58 3.43 9.64
C ILE A 47 8.40 3.39 10.94
N ARG A 48 7.88 3.93 12.04
CA ARG A 48 8.54 3.83 13.35
C ARG A 48 8.62 2.39 13.84
N ASP A 49 7.58 1.59 13.66
CA ASP A 49 7.58 0.17 14.03
C ASP A 49 8.61 -0.62 13.20
N LEU A 50 8.67 -0.36 11.88
CA LEU A 50 9.64 -0.97 10.96
C LEU A 50 11.09 -0.51 11.24
N ALA A 51 11.27 0.75 11.62
CA ALA A 51 12.58 1.26 12.01
C ALA A 51 13.04 0.69 13.36
N GLY A 52 12.14 0.65 14.34
CA GLY A 52 12.38 -0.03 15.61
C GLY A 52 12.59 -1.53 15.46
N SER A 53 12.17 -2.11 14.31
CA SER A 53 12.42 -3.50 13.99
C SER A 53 13.80 -3.77 13.37
N GLY A 54 14.46 -2.73 12.85
CA GLY A 54 15.69 -2.82 12.06
C GLY A 54 15.45 -3.12 10.57
N ILE A 55 14.20 -3.06 10.12
CA ILE A 55 13.80 -3.38 8.74
C ILE A 55 13.85 -2.14 7.85
N VAL A 56 13.58 -0.95 8.41
CA VAL A 56 13.64 0.32 7.67
C VAL A 56 14.64 1.26 8.33
N CYS A 57 15.43 1.91 7.49
CA CYS A 57 16.46 2.86 7.85
C CYS A 57 15.97 4.27 7.45
N ILE A 58 15.96 5.22 8.39
CA ILE A 58 15.49 6.61 8.15
C ILE A 58 16.69 7.54 8.09
N THR A 59 16.89 8.19 6.94
CA THR A 59 17.96 9.17 6.73
C THR A 59 17.38 10.55 6.47
N ARG A 60 17.92 11.59 7.09
CA ARG A 60 17.47 12.96 6.83
C ARG A 60 18.17 13.51 5.58
N SER A 61 17.40 13.79 4.53
CA SER A 61 17.85 14.45 3.32
C SER A 61 17.33 15.88 3.31
N GLY A 62 18.11 16.79 3.90
CA GLY A 62 17.73 18.20 4.07
C GLY A 62 16.49 18.40 4.95
N ARG A 63 15.40 18.88 4.34
CA ARG A 63 14.10 19.11 5.02
C ARG A 63 13.20 17.87 5.05
N GLN A 64 13.55 16.83 4.30
CA GLN A 64 12.72 15.64 4.15
C GLN A 64 13.42 14.41 4.72
N ASN A 65 12.62 13.42 5.10
CA ASN A 65 13.12 12.10 5.46
C ASN A 65 13.11 11.22 4.22
N GLN A 66 14.19 10.47 4.04
CA GLN A 66 14.28 9.39 3.06
C GLN A 66 14.22 8.06 3.80
N TYR A 67 13.45 7.12 3.25
CA TYR A 67 13.25 5.80 3.82
C TYR A 67 13.95 4.78 2.92
N SER A 68 14.68 3.87 3.53
CA SER A 68 15.36 2.77 2.83
C SER A 68 15.08 1.47 3.55
N VAL A 69 14.97 0.38 2.80
CA VAL A 69 14.85 -0.95 3.41
C VAL A 69 16.24 -1.46 3.72
N CYS A 70 16.41 -2.04 4.89
CA CYS A 70 17.64 -2.72 5.28
C CYS A 70 17.47 -4.21 4.85
N GLU A 71 17.82 -4.54 3.60
CA GLU A 71 17.47 -5.82 2.92
C GLU A 71 18.02 -7.07 3.61
N ASP A 72 19.19 -6.97 4.24
CA ASP A 72 19.82 -8.06 5.01
C ASP A 72 19.14 -8.32 6.37
N ALA A 73 18.18 -7.47 6.77
CA ALA A 73 17.39 -7.72 7.97
C ALA A 73 16.56 -9.01 7.83
N HIS A 74 16.27 -9.65 8.94
CA HIS A 74 15.45 -10.87 8.99
C HIS A 74 14.16 -10.63 9.77
N PHE A 75 13.11 -11.39 9.46
CA PHE A 75 11.86 -11.30 10.19
C PHE A 75 12.00 -11.75 11.65
N ARG A 76 11.33 -11.06 12.57
CA ARG A 76 11.44 -11.34 14.02
C ARG A 76 10.78 -12.64 14.47
N ARG A 77 9.76 -13.11 13.74
CA ARG A 77 8.98 -14.30 14.10
C ARG A 77 9.85 -15.55 13.96
N PRO A 78 9.96 -16.44 14.97
CA PRO A 78 10.84 -17.61 14.91
C PRO A 78 10.69 -18.45 13.64
N ALA A 79 9.46 -18.68 13.19
CA ALA A 79 9.17 -19.42 11.96
C ALA A 79 9.68 -18.75 10.68
N LEU A 80 9.91 -17.44 10.69
CA LEU A 80 10.33 -16.63 9.53
C LEU A 80 11.74 -16.04 9.70
N LYS A 81 12.45 -16.33 10.80
CA LYS A 81 13.78 -15.77 11.09
C LYS A 81 14.85 -16.10 10.07
N HIS A 82 14.64 -17.14 9.26
CA HIS A 82 15.56 -17.57 8.22
C HIS A 82 15.33 -16.84 6.88
N ILE A 83 14.27 -16.02 6.79
CA ILE A 83 13.91 -15.29 5.58
C ILE A 83 14.45 -13.86 5.72
N ARG A 84 15.26 -13.44 4.74
CA ARG A 84 15.67 -12.04 4.64
C ARG A 84 14.53 -11.19 4.13
N VAL A 85 14.50 -9.95 4.57
CA VAL A 85 13.52 -8.96 4.13
C VAL A 85 13.65 -8.72 2.63
N GLY A 86 14.88 -8.63 2.11
CA GLY A 86 15.15 -8.50 0.67
C GLY A 86 14.52 -9.63 -0.15
N ASP A 87 14.74 -10.89 0.25
CA ASP A 87 14.19 -12.06 -0.45
C ASP A 87 12.65 -12.04 -0.49
N PHE A 88 12.01 -11.60 0.61
CA PHE A 88 10.55 -11.44 0.65
C PHE A 88 10.07 -10.33 -0.29
N ILE A 89 10.76 -9.18 -0.30
CA ILE A 89 10.41 -8.07 -1.17
C ILE A 89 10.57 -8.47 -2.63
N GLU A 90 11.70 -9.06 -3.00
CA GLU A 90 11.95 -9.56 -4.36
C GLU A 90 10.88 -10.57 -4.80
N LEU A 91 10.50 -11.51 -3.93
CA LEU A 91 9.42 -12.43 -4.20
C LEU A 91 8.09 -11.70 -4.44
N MET A 92 7.73 -10.73 -3.60
CA MET A 92 6.47 -10.00 -3.75
C MET A 92 6.44 -9.13 -5.00
N LEU A 93 7.56 -8.46 -5.31
CA LEU A 93 7.68 -7.56 -6.46
C LEU A 93 7.77 -8.33 -7.79
N SER A 94 8.46 -9.48 -7.82
CA SER A 94 8.56 -10.31 -9.02
C SER A 94 7.24 -10.99 -9.41
N GLN A 95 6.32 -11.19 -8.45
CA GLN A 95 5.00 -11.76 -8.70
C GLN A 95 3.91 -10.69 -8.87
N ALA A 96 4.21 -9.43 -8.58
CA ALA A 96 3.30 -8.34 -8.89
C ALA A 96 3.20 -8.20 -10.42
N HIS A 97 2.00 -8.31 -10.98
CA HIS A 97 1.79 -7.98 -12.38
C HIS A 97 2.16 -6.50 -12.59
N GLU A 98 2.74 -6.15 -13.74
CA GLU A 98 2.91 -4.76 -14.14
C GLU A 98 1.56 -4.04 -13.99
N GLY A 99 1.45 -3.18 -12.98
CA GLY A 99 0.21 -2.49 -12.64
C GLY A 99 -0.43 -2.86 -11.29
N THR A 100 -0.06 -3.93 -10.59
CA THR A 100 -0.71 -4.32 -9.31
C THR A 100 -0.30 -3.44 -8.12
N LEU A 101 0.97 -3.04 -8.05
CA LEU A 101 1.34 -1.96 -7.14
C LEU A 101 0.67 -0.67 -7.60
N ALA A 102 0.62 -0.40 -8.91
CA ALA A 102 -0.12 0.74 -9.42
C ALA A 102 -1.61 0.68 -9.07
N GLU A 103 -2.22 -0.49 -8.89
CA GLU A 103 -3.62 -0.69 -8.49
C GLU A 103 -3.83 -0.47 -6.98
N LEU A 104 -2.79 -0.73 -6.17
CA LEU A 104 -2.67 -0.18 -4.81
C LEU A 104 -2.42 1.35 -4.81
N LEU A 105 -2.05 1.96 -5.94
CA LEU A 105 -1.72 3.39 -6.10
C LEU A 105 -2.75 4.19 -6.94
N HIS A 106 -3.70 3.54 -7.65
CA HIS A 106 -4.65 4.15 -8.59
C HIS A 106 -6.07 4.13 -8.02
N GLU A 107 -6.83 5.20 -8.22
CA GLU A 107 -8.25 5.23 -7.90
C GLU A 107 -9.01 4.12 -8.65
N PRO A 108 -10.11 3.54 -8.09
CA PRO A 108 -11.08 2.93 -8.96
C PRO A 108 -11.53 4.02 -9.93
N THR A 109 -11.33 3.80 -11.23
CA THR A 109 -12.00 4.62 -12.22
C THR A 109 -13.49 4.62 -11.85
N PRO A 110 -14.13 5.79 -11.60
CA PRO A 110 -15.55 5.79 -11.31
C PRO A 110 -16.25 5.14 -12.51
N PRO A 111 -17.17 4.18 -12.31
CA PRO A 111 -17.86 3.56 -13.43
C PRO A 111 -18.56 4.67 -14.21
N ALA A 112 -18.23 4.74 -15.50
CA ALA A 112 -18.79 5.70 -16.43
C ALA A 112 -20.32 5.70 -16.31
N GLY A 113 -20.88 6.90 -16.10
CA GLY A 113 -22.16 7.32 -16.65
C GLY A 113 -23.37 6.41 -16.39
N ARG A 114 -24.18 6.83 -15.43
CA ARG A 114 -25.62 6.57 -15.33
C ARG A 114 -26.30 6.63 -16.71
N GLN A 115 -26.76 5.49 -17.24
CA GLN A 115 -27.84 5.49 -18.25
C GLN A 115 -29.18 5.55 -17.51
N THR A 116 -29.76 6.73 -17.42
CA THR A 116 -31.20 6.89 -17.14
C THR A 116 -31.97 6.30 -18.31
N ARG A 117 -32.41 5.05 -18.19
CA ARG A 117 -33.53 4.54 -18.99
C ARG A 117 -34.81 5.09 -18.39
N THR A 118 -35.27 6.23 -18.88
CA THR A 118 -36.65 6.70 -18.68
C THR A 118 -37.56 5.70 -19.40
N GLN A 119 -38.26 4.87 -18.63
CA GLN A 119 -39.33 4.03 -19.14
C GLN A 119 -40.63 4.84 -19.14
N PRO A 120 -41.37 4.96 -20.25
CA PRO A 120 -42.69 5.58 -20.21
C PRO A 120 -43.68 4.57 -19.62
N ALA A 121 -44.41 4.95 -18.57
CA ALA A 121 -45.58 4.21 -18.11
C ALA A 121 -46.79 4.63 -18.97
N ALA A 122 -47.42 3.62 -19.57
CA ALA A 122 -48.65 3.70 -20.37
C ALA A 122 -49.89 3.99 -19.48
N PRO A 123 -51.03 4.42 -20.05
CA PRO A 123 -52.17 4.90 -19.28
C PRO A 123 -52.99 3.73 -18.70
N VAL A 124 -53.55 3.93 -17.51
CA VAL A 124 -54.54 3.03 -16.90
C VAL A 124 -55.94 3.53 -17.27
N ALA A 125 -56.77 2.58 -17.69
CA ALA A 125 -58.18 2.72 -18.06
C ALA A 125 -59.10 3.01 -16.88
#